data_AF-A0A849D572-F1
#
_entry.id   AF-A0A849D572-F1
#
_cell.length_a   1.000
_cell.length_b   1.000
_cell.length_c   1.000
_cell.angle_alpha   90.00
_cell.angle_beta   90.00
_cell.angle_gamma   90.00
#
_symmetry.space_group_name_H-M   'P 1'
#
loop_
_entity.id
_entity.type
_entity.pdbx_description
1 polymer ?
#
loop_
_entity_poly.entity_id
_entity_poly.type
_entity_poly.pdbx_seq_one_letter_code
_entity_poly.pdbx_strand_id
1 'polypeptide(L)'
;LLGYRIWLGYIPINGLEPTFDRAPNNWANYIDLKVLGTHMYKADYDPEGILSTLPSIATSLLGIFTGFILVSKKANKEWILAGLGILMILLGNLWDLVFPINKAIWTSSYVLATAGWANLFLAAIYFLTDVQGLRFGSIFKYAGANAITVYFLSSFISSLFYKIQVSPGTSLHQWVFQNLYVHEFMAMKLSSLLYGLTVIAFYLLLAYVMYRKKIFIKV
;
A
#
# COMPACT_ATOMS: atom_id res chain seq x y z
N LEU A 1 -9.02 -13.20 13.92
CA LEU A 1 -9.69 -12.03 13.31
C LEU A 1 -11.10 -11.76 13.87
N LEU A 2 -11.92 -12.78 14.19
CA LEU A 2 -13.24 -12.57 14.82
C LEU A 2 -13.16 -11.88 16.20
N GLY A 3 -12.23 -12.32 17.06
CA GLY A 3 -12.02 -11.68 18.38
C GLY A 3 -11.66 -10.20 18.29
N TYR A 4 -10.91 -9.79 17.26
CA TYR A 4 -10.60 -8.38 16.99
C TYR A 4 -11.87 -7.58 16.70
N ARG A 5 -12.76 -8.11 15.85
CA ARG A 5 -14.07 -7.49 15.58
C ARG A 5 -14.96 -7.44 16.83
N ILE A 6 -14.95 -8.47 17.67
CA ILE A 6 -15.75 -8.47 18.90
C ILE A 6 -15.27 -7.36 19.83
N TRP A 7 -13.95 -7.25 20.02
CA TRP A 7 -13.36 -6.20 20.83
C TRP A 7 -13.72 -4.81 20.30
N LEU A 8 -13.41 -4.53 19.04
CA LEU A 8 -13.57 -3.20 18.48
C LEU A 8 -15.04 -2.78 18.31
N GLY A 9 -15.97 -3.73 18.15
CA GLY A 9 -17.36 -3.43 17.79
C GLY A 9 -18.40 -3.60 18.91
N TYR A 10 -18.06 -4.30 20.01
CA TYR A 10 -19.06 -4.62 21.05
C TYR A 10 -18.62 -4.28 22.47
N ILE A 11 -17.33 -4.03 22.72
CA ILE A 11 -16.88 -3.64 24.07
C ILE A 11 -16.95 -2.12 24.18
N PRO A 12 -17.70 -1.54 25.14
CA PRO A 12 -17.78 -0.08 25.30
C PRO A 12 -16.50 0.52 25.87
N ILE A 13 -16.20 1.77 25.52
CA ILE A 13 -15.06 2.53 26.04
C ILE A 13 -15.57 3.63 26.95
N ASN A 14 -15.24 3.58 28.24
CA ASN A 14 -15.68 4.55 29.25
C ASN A 14 -17.22 4.77 29.24
N GLY A 15 -18.01 3.72 28.98
CA GLY A 15 -19.47 3.79 28.90
C GLY A 15 -20.03 4.32 27.57
N LEU A 16 -19.18 4.68 26.60
CA LEU A 16 -19.59 5.04 25.24
C LEU A 16 -19.62 3.80 24.33
N GLU A 17 -20.58 3.77 23.41
CA GLU A 17 -20.61 2.77 22.35
C GLU A 17 -19.35 2.89 21.49
N PRO A 18 -18.71 1.76 21.12
CA PRO A 18 -17.51 1.81 20.31
C PRO A 18 -17.82 2.20 18.85
N THR A 19 -16.86 2.81 18.17
CA THR A 19 -16.95 3.13 16.74
C THR A 19 -15.70 2.72 15.98
N PHE A 20 -15.86 2.50 14.68
CA PHE A 20 -14.75 2.26 13.74
C PHE A 20 -14.26 3.54 13.07
N ASP A 21 -14.96 4.65 13.27
CA ASP A 21 -14.60 5.96 12.70
C ASP A 21 -13.46 6.61 13.47
N ARG A 22 -12.95 7.73 12.94
CA ARG A 22 -11.95 8.57 13.61
C ARG A 22 -12.60 9.31 14.78
N ALA A 23 -12.66 8.66 15.93
CA ALA A 23 -13.24 9.22 17.13
C ALA A 23 -12.51 8.73 18.41
N PRO A 24 -12.70 9.41 19.55
CA PRO A 24 -12.09 9.00 20.82
C PRO A 24 -12.58 7.65 21.35
N ASN A 25 -13.80 7.24 20.99
CA ASN A 25 -14.42 5.94 21.31
C ASN A 25 -14.09 4.84 20.28
N ASN A 26 -13.02 5.02 19.49
CA ASN A 26 -12.44 3.95 18.67
C ASN A 26 -11.34 3.24 19.47
N TRP A 27 -11.46 1.93 19.65
CA TRP A 27 -10.52 1.12 20.44
C TRP A 27 -9.08 1.20 19.97
N ALA A 28 -8.83 1.19 18.65
CA ALA A 28 -7.48 1.29 18.11
C ALA A 28 -6.86 2.63 18.51
N ASN A 29 -7.55 3.74 18.19
CA ASN A 29 -7.09 5.08 18.54
C ASN A 29 -6.93 5.28 20.06
N TYR A 30 -7.87 4.76 20.86
CA TYR A 30 -7.84 4.87 22.31
C TYR A 30 -6.62 4.19 22.94
N ILE A 31 -6.32 2.96 22.51
CA ILE A 31 -5.14 2.22 23.00
C ILE A 31 -3.86 2.89 22.52
N ASP A 32 -3.79 3.24 21.24
CA ASP A 32 -2.61 3.89 20.66
C ASP A 32 -2.32 5.22 21.37
N LEU A 33 -3.33 6.05 21.63
CA LEU A 33 -3.17 7.31 22.36
C LEU A 33 -2.71 7.09 23.80
N LYS A 34 -3.24 6.09 24.50
CA LYS A 34 -2.85 5.81 25.88
C LYS A 34 -1.44 5.26 26.01
N VAL A 35 -0.99 4.45 25.04
CA VAL A 35 0.29 3.76 25.12
C VAL A 35 1.40 4.51 24.41
N LEU A 36 1.14 5.01 23.20
CA LEU A 36 2.12 5.71 22.36
C LEU A 36 2.15 7.22 22.63
N GLY A 37 1.00 7.82 22.98
CA GLY A 37 0.88 9.23 23.32
C GLY A 37 1.45 10.15 22.23
N THR A 38 2.51 10.90 22.56
CA THR A 38 3.17 11.83 21.63
C THR A 38 3.93 11.15 20.48
N HIS A 39 4.11 9.83 20.54
CA HIS A 39 4.76 9.07 19.47
C HIS A 39 3.81 8.66 18.34
N MET A 40 2.51 8.97 18.45
CA MET A 40 1.57 8.68 17.38
C MET A 40 1.86 9.47 16.10
N TYR A 41 1.56 8.87 14.95
CA TYR A 41 1.66 9.56 13.65
C TYR A 41 0.77 10.81 13.56
N LYS A 42 -0.46 10.73 14.08
CA LYS A 42 -1.40 11.86 14.25
C LYS A 42 -2.14 11.71 15.58
N ALA A 43 -2.69 12.82 16.08
CA ALA A 43 -3.44 12.83 17.34
C ALA A 43 -4.69 11.93 17.34
N ASP A 44 -5.23 11.59 16.16
CA ASP A 44 -6.46 10.81 15.98
C ASP A 44 -6.25 9.46 15.25
N TYR A 45 -5.00 9.14 14.90
CA TYR A 45 -4.71 8.05 13.97
C TYR A 45 -3.24 7.62 13.98
N ASP A 46 -3.02 6.31 14.10
CA ASP A 46 -1.73 5.69 13.87
C ASP A 46 -1.83 4.52 12.86
N PRO A 47 -1.10 4.56 11.72
CA PRO A 47 -1.08 3.45 10.76
C PRO A 47 -0.37 2.19 11.29
N GLU A 48 0.50 2.32 12.28
CA GLU A 48 1.32 1.26 12.90
C GLU A 48 0.88 0.99 14.35
N GLY A 49 -0.38 1.30 14.64
CA GLY A 49 -1.02 1.08 15.94
C GLY A 49 -0.87 -0.34 16.50
N ILE A 50 -0.93 -0.45 17.82
CA ILE A 50 -0.73 -1.70 18.55
C ILE A 50 -1.83 -2.69 18.19
N LEU A 51 -3.08 -2.23 18.18
CA LEU A 51 -4.22 -3.09 17.89
C LEU A 51 -4.30 -3.46 16.40
N SER A 52 -3.97 -2.55 15.49
CA SER A 52 -3.94 -2.82 14.04
C SER A 52 -2.80 -3.76 13.62
N THR A 53 -1.78 -3.93 14.48
CA THR A 53 -0.71 -4.91 14.27
C THR A 53 -1.21 -6.36 14.30
N LEU A 54 -2.23 -6.69 15.10
CA LEU A 54 -2.78 -8.04 15.16
C LEU A 54 -3.34 -8.54 13.81
N PRO A 55 -4.26 -7.81 13.15
CA PRO A 55 -4.73 -8.19 11.83
C PRO A 55 -3.67 -8.01 10.73
N SER A 56 -2.69 -7.12 10.88
CA SER A 56 -1.60 -7.00 9.89
C SER A 56 -0.69 -8.23 9.88
N ILE A 57 -0.43 -8.85 11.03
CA ILE A 57 0.24 -10.16 11.12
C ILE A 57 -0.55 -11.20 10.31
N ALA A 58 -1.88 -11.21 10.40
CA ALA A 58 -2.70 -12.12 9.61
C ALA A 58 -2.55 -11.87 8.09
N THR A 59 -2.48 -10.62 7.64
CA THR A 59 -2.16 -10.29 6.24
C THR A 59 -0.80 -10.86 5.82
N SER A 60 0.22 -10.71 6.66
CA SER A 60 1.56 -11.26 6.38
C SER A 60 1.56 -12.78 6.29
N LEU A 61 0.84 -13.46 7.20
CA LEU A 61 0.67 -14.92 7.17
C LEU A 61 -0.06 -15.40 5.90
N LEU A 62 -1.09 -14.67 5.45
CA LEU A 62 -1.75 -14.96 4.17
C LEU A 62 -0.77 -14.87 2.99
N GLY A 63 0.10 -13.86 2.98
CA GLY A 63 1.18 -13.75 2.00
C GLY A 63 2.16 -14.93 2.03
N ILE A 64 2.52 -15.43 3.23
CA ILE A 64 3.36 -16.62 3.40
C ILE A 64 2.67 -17.86 2.81
N PHE A 65 1.37 -18.06 3.08
CA PHE A 65 0.61 -19.17 2.50
C PHE A 65 0.55 -19.10 0.97
N THR A 66 0.34 -17.90 0.40
CA THR A 66 0.44 -17.66 -1.04
C THR A 66 1.82 -18.03 -1.58
N GLY A 67 2.89 -17.67 -0.86
CA GLY A 67 4.26 -18.07 -1.18
C GLY A 67 4.45 -19.58 -1.21
N PHE A 68 3.89 -20.31 -0.24
CA PHE A 68 3.93 -21.78 -0.23
C PHE A 68 3.24 -22.40 -1.45
N ILE A 69 2.13 -21.83 -1.90
CA ILE A 69 1.45 -22.28 -3.13
C ILE A 69 2.37 -22.09 -4.33
N LEU A 70 3.00 -20.92 -4.46
CA LEU A 70 3.91 -20.62 -5.56
C LEU A 70 5.10 -21.58 -5.65
N VAL A 71 5.74 -21.90 -4.52
CA VAL A 71 6.92 -22.80 -4.51
C VAL A 71 6.55 -24.29 -4.51
N SER A 72 5.28 -24.64 -4.32
CA SER A 72 4.83 -26.02 -4.33
C SER A 72 4.99 -26.69 -5.70
N LYS A 73 4.94 -28.02 -5.76
CA LYS A 73 4.91 -28.79 -7.01
C LYS A 73 3.50 -28.99 -7.58
N LYS A 74 2.49 -28.26 -7.06
CA LYS A 74 1.11 -28.38 -7.53
C LYS A 74 0.98 -27.85 -8.96
N ALA A 75 0.17 -28.51 -9.78
CA ALA A 75 -0.27 -27.98 -11.07
C ALA A 75 -1.36 -26.90 -10.88
N ASN A 76 -1.59 -26.10 -11.91
CA ASN A 76 -2.69 -25.12 -11.99
C ASN A 76 -2.70 -24.10 -10.83
N LYS A 77 -1.53 -23.59 -10.45
CA LYS A 77 -1.36 -22.67 -9.32
C LYS A 77 -2.11 -21.36 -9.53
N GLU A 78 -2.16 -20.87 -10.77
CA GLU A 78 -2.93 -19.70 -11.19
C GLU A 78 -4.40 -19.83 -10.81
N TRP A 79 -5.01 -21.01 -11.00
CA TRP A 79 -6.41 -21.25 -10.67
C TRP A 79 -6.63 -21.38 -9.17
N ILE A 80 -5.69 -21.98 -8.45
CA ILE A 80 -5.73 -22.03 -6.98
C ILE A 80 -5.66 -20.61 -6.40
N LEU A 81 -4.72 -19.81 -6.87
CA LEU A 81 -4.54 -18.42 -6.43
C LEU A 81 -5.76 -17.56 -6.80
N ALA A 82 -6.29 -17.69 -8.02
CA ALA A 82 -7.48 -16.97 -8.44
C ALA A 82 -8.72 -17.38 -7.62
N GLY A 83 -8.92 -18.69 -7.40
CA GLY A 83 -10.04 -19.19 -6.59
C GLY A 83 -9.98 -18.72 -5.15
N LEU A 84 -8.81 -18.79 -4.51
CA LEU A 84 -8.59 -18.23 -3.16
C LEU A 84 -8.80 -16.71 -3.16
N GLY A 85 -8.30 -16.01 -4.18
CA GLY A 85 -8.48 -14.57 -4.35
C GLY A 85 -9.94 -14.15 -4.38
N ILE A 86 -10.73 -14.79 -5.25
CA ILE A 86 -12.18 -14.56 -5.35
C ILE A 86 -12.88 -14.87 -4.03
N LEU A 87 -12.59 -16.03 -3.43
CA LEU A 87 -13.20 -16.43 -2.17
C LEU A 87 -12.93 -15.40 -1.06
N MET A 88 -11.68 -14.92 -0.94
CA MET A 88 -11.31 -13.94 0.06
C MET A 88 -11.95 -12.58 -0.19
N ILE A 89 -12.07 -12.14 -1.44
CA ILE A 89 -12.80 -10.91 -1.79
C ILE A 89 -14.28 -11.06 -1.41
N LEU A 90 -14.92 -12.17 -1.75
CA LEU A 90 -16.33 -12.41 -1.42
C LEU A 90 -16.53 -12.40 0.10
N LEU A 91 -15.70 -13.14 0.85
CA LEU A 91 -15.76 -13.17 2.30
C LEU A 91 -15.47 -11.79 2.91
N GLY A 92 -14.51 -11.03 2.36
CA GLY A 92 -14.20 -9.67 2.80
C GLY A 92 -15.35 -8.70 2.62
N ASN A 93 -16.03 -8.74 1.46
CA ASN A 93 -17.19 -7.89 1.18
C ASN A 93 -18.45 -8.33 1.93
N LEU A 94 -18.64 -9.63 2.18
CA LEU A 94 -19.72 -10.08 3.06
C LEU A 94 -19.46 -9.68 4.51
N TRP A 95 -18.19 -9.71 4.93
CA TRP A 95 -17.79 -9.27 6.26
C TRP A 95 -17.89 -7.75 6.44
N ASP A 96 -17.73 -6.97 5.36
CA ASP A 96 -17.93 -5.51 5.32
C ASP A 96 -19.29 -5.08 5.90
N LEU A 97 -20.34 -5.89 5.67
CA LEU A 97 -21.70 -5.65 6.16
C LEU A 97 -21.78 -5.52 7.69
N VAL A 98 -20.87 -6.18 8.41
CA VAL A 98 -20.84 -6.17 9.88
C VAL A 98 -19.55 -5.59 10.44
N PHE A 99 -18.48 -5.52 9.66
CA PHE A 99 -17.22 -4.90 10.01
C PHE A 99 -16.63 -4.18 8.80
N PRO A 100 -16.75 -2.85 8.71
CA PRO A 100 -16.42 -2.13 7.49
C PRO A 100 -14.97 -2.32 7.08
N ILE A 101 -14.72 -2.39 5.79
CA ILE A 101 -13.41 -2.41 5.14
C ILE A 101 -12.75 -1.08 5.44
N ASN A 102 -11.98 -1.08 6.51
CA ASN A 102 -11.27 0.08 7.00
C ASN A 102 -9.78 -0.23 7.12
N LYS A 103 -9.00 0.46 6.28
CA LYS A 103 -7.54 0.37 6.23
C LYS A 103 -6.87 1.01 7.44
N ALA A 104 -7.47 2.07 8.01
CA ALA A 104 -6.87 2.85 9.09
C ALA A 104 -6.63 1.99 10.34
N ILE A 105 -7.60 1.17 10.72
CA ILE A 105 -7.49 0.23 11.84
C ILE A 105 -7.20 -1.20 11.38
N TRP A 106 -6.87 -1.39 10.10
CA TRP A 106 -6.53 -2.68 9.51
C TRP A 106 -7.58 -3.79 9.79
N THR A 107 -8.86 -3.48 9.59
CA THR A 107 -9.98 -4.41 9.85
C THR A 107 -9.84 -5.76 9.18
N SER A 108 -10.47 -6.79 9.74
CA SER A 108 -10.40 -8.15 9.18
C SER A 108 -11.09 -8.29 7.82
N SER A 109 -12.11 -7.48 7.53
CA SER A 109 -12.71 -7.37 6.19
C SER A 109 -11.69 -6.80 5.20
N TYR A 110 -10.97 -5.75 5.59
CA TYR A 110 -9.87 -5.20 4.80
C TYR A 110 -8.74 -6.21 4.56
N VAL A 111 -8.35 -7.00 5.58
CA VAL A 111 -7.36 -8.08 5.44
C VAL A 111 -7.76 -9.07 4.34
N LEU A 112 -9.02 -9.53 4.34
CA LEU A 112 -9.52 -10.48 3.35
C LEU A 112 -9.59 -9.86 1.95
N ALA A 113 -10.14 -8.65 1.85
CA ALA A 113 -10.28 -7.95 0.57
C ALA A 113 -8.91 -7.68 -0.08
N THR A 114 -7.94 -7.15 0.68
CA THR A 114 -6.62 -6.80 0.15
C THR A 114 -5.81 -8.04 -0.25
N ALA A 115 -5.82 -9.09 0.58
CA ALA A 115 -5.12 -10.32 0.26
C ALA A 115 -5.77 -11.08 -0.91
N GLY A 116 -7.10 -10.98 -1.04
CA GLY A 116 -7.82 -11.54 -2.19
C GLY A 116 -7.44 -10.85 -3.51
N TRP A 117 -7.40 -9.52 -3.53
CA TRP A 117 -6.92 -8.76 -4.69
C TRP A 117 -5.46 -9.05 -5.02
N ALA A 118 -4.59 -9.12 -4.01
CA ALA A 118 -3.18 -9.48 -4.20
C ALA A 118 -3.03 -10.86 -4.86
N ASN A 119 -3.83 -11.85 -4.42
CA ASN A 119 -3.83 -13.18 -5.03
C ASN A 119 -4.33 -13.18 -6.48
N LEU A 120 -5.33 -12.36 -6.83
CA LEU A 120 -5.79 -12.25 -8.22
C LEU A 120 -4.75 -11.60 -9.13
N PHE A 121 -4.13 -10.51 -8.69
CA PHE A 121 -3.05 -9.89 -9.47
C PHE A 121 -1.87 -10.84 -9.64
N LEU A 122 -1.50 -11.54 -8.58
CA LEU A 122 -0.44 -12.54 -8.64
C LEU A 122 -0.80 -13.71 -9.56
N ALA A 123 -2.03 -14.21 -9.51
CA ALA A 123 -2.52 -15.26 -10.41
C ALA A 123 -2.46 -14.83 -11.87
N ALA A 124 -2.89 -13.59 -12.17
CA ALA A 124 -2.83 -13.03 -13.51
C ALA A 124 -1.38 -12.87 -14.00
N ILE A 125 -0.49 -12.34 -13.17
CA ILE A 125 0.93 -12.22 -13.52
C ILE A 125 1.54 -13.60 -13.76
N TYR A 126 1.34 -14.55 -12.84
CA TYR A 126 1.85 -15.92 -12.95
C TYR A 126 1.34 -16.63 -14.21
N PHE A 127 0.06 -16.49 -14.54
CA PHE A 127 -0.49 -17.05 -15.77
C PHE A 127 0.17 -16.46 -17.02
N LEU A 128 0.33 -15.14 -17.08
CA LEU A 128 0.95 -14.48 -18.24
C LEU A 128 2.44 -14.85 -18.37
N THR A 129 3.19 -14.90 -17.28
CA THR A 129 4.65 -15.13 -17.33
C THR A 129 5.03 -16.60 -17.38
N ASP A 130 4.46 -17.42 -16.48
CA ASP A 130 4.93 -18.79 -16.25
C ASP A 130 4.13 -19.81 -17.08
N VAL A 131 2.85 -19.55 -17.38
CA VAL A 131 2.00 -20.45 -18.19
C VAL A 131 2.04 -20.07 -19.67
N GLN A 132 1.81 -18.80 -20.01
CA GLN A 132 1.82 -18.32 -21.39
C GLN A 132 3.23 -17.98 -21.92
N GLY A 133 4.24 -17.92 -21.04
CA GLY A 133 5.63 -17.65 -21.43
C GLY A 133 5.88 -16.21 -21.89
N LEU A 134 4.97 -15.26 -21.62
CA LEU A 134 5.14 -13.87 -22.01
C LEU A 134 6.29 -13.24 -21.20
N ARG A 135 7.28 -12.70 -21.91
CA ARG A 135 8.37 -11.93 -21.31
C ARG A 135 7.90 -10.51 -20.96
N PHE A 136 7.00 -10.43 -19.98
CA PHE A 136 6.44 -9.19 -19.46
C PHE A 136 7.03 -8.85 -18.08
N GLY A 137 7.00 -7.56 -17.72
CA GLY A 137 7.27 -7.10 -16.36
C GLY A 137 8.73 -7.01 -15.93
N SER A 138 9.68 -7.05 -16.87
CA SER A 138 11.10 -6.80 -16.57
C SER A 138 11.32 -5.47 -15.86
N ILE A 139 10.59 -4.41 -16.25
CA ILE A 139 10.65 -3.11 -15.60
C ILE A 139 10.16 -3.14 -14.15
N PHE A 140 9.09 -3.90 -13.85
CA PHE A 140 8.59 -4.09 -12.49
C PHE A 140 9.54 -4.91 -11.64
N LYS A 141 10.25 -5.88 -12.24
CA LYS A 141 11.33 -6.62 -11.57
C LYS A 141 12.45 -5.68 -11.13
N TYR A 142 12.86 -4.74 -11.98
CA TYR A 142 13.94 -3.80 -11.65
C TYR A 142 13.54 -2.84 -10.54
N ALA A 143 12.32 -2.28 -10.63
CA ALA A 143 11.74 -1.42 -9.61
C ALA A 143 11.56 -2.16 -8.28
N GLY A 144 11.00 -3.38 -8.32
CA GLY A 144 10.76 -4.20 -7.14
C GLY A 144 12.04 -4.62 -6.43
N ALA A 145 13.09 -4.99 -7.18
CA ALA A 145 14.39 -5.37 -6.60
C ALA A 145 15.10 -4.22 -5.86
N ASN A 146 14.75 -2.96 -6.16
CA ASN A 146 15.30 -1.76 -5.54
C ASN A 146 14.23 -0.90 -4.85
N ALA A 147 13.10 -1.51 -4.44
CA ALA A 147 11.92 -0.78 -3.98
C ALA A 147 12.22 0.16 -2.80
N ILE A 148 13.02 -0.29 -1.82
CA ILE A 148 13.35 0.52 -0.64
C ILE A 148 14.20 1.74 -1.00
N THR A 149 15.15 1.60 -1.93
CA THR A 149 15.98 2.72 -2.39
C THR A 149 15.15 3.71 -3.18
N VAL A 150 14.30 3.22 -4.10
CA VAL A 150 13.41 4.09 -4.89
C VAL A 150 12.46 4.84 -3.96
N TYR A 151 11.89 4.17 -2.95
CA TYR A 151 11.04 4.80 -1.94
C TYR A 151 11.78 5.91 -1.20
N PHE A 152 12.93 5.60 -0.59
CA PHE A 152 13.73 6.57 0.14
C PHE A 152 14.12 7.79 -0.72
N LEU A 153 14.65 7.53 -1.92
CA LEU A 153 15.04 8.61 -2.84
C LEU A 153 13.84 9.45 -3.28
N SER A 154 12.66 8.83 -3.46
CA SER A 154 11.45 9.57 -3.80
C SER A 154 11.05 10.56 -2.73
N SER A 155 11.05 10.14 -1.46
CA SER A 155 10.77 11.03 -0.32
C SER A 155 11.85 12.08 -0.14
N PHE A 156 13.12 11.71 -0.30
CA PHE A 156 14.25 12.61 -0.15
C PHE A 156 14.27 13.70 -1.23
N ILE A 157 14.17 13.32 -2.51
CA ILE A 157 14.15 14.25 -3.64
C ILE A 157 12.91 15.15 -3.56
N SER A 158 11.74 14.58 -3.28
CA SER A 158 10.51 15.37 -3.08
C SER A 158 10.69 16.42 -1.98
N SER A 159 11.26 16.02 -0.83
CA SER A 159 11.53 16.94 0.29
C SER A 159 12.47 18.08 -0.11
N LEU A 160 13.52 17.80 -0.88
CA LEU A 160 14.41 18.83 -1.41
C LEU A 160 13.69 19.78 -2.38
N PHE A 161 12.89 19.23 -3.30
CA PHE A 161 12.16 20.01 -4.30
C PHE A 161 11.15 20.98 -3.67
N TYR A 162 10.54 20.62 -2.55
CA TYR A 162 9.64 21.52 -1.81
C TYR A 162 10.39 22.54 -0.94
N LYS A 163 11.56 22.18 -0.39
CA LYS A 163 12.34 23.07 0.49
C LYS A 163 13.17 24.11 -0.27
N ILE A 164 13.72 23.76 -1.44
CA ILE A 164 14.50 24.68 -2.25
C ILE A 164 13.56 25.71 -2.88
N GLN A 165 13.76 26.99 -2.57
CA GLN A 165 12.99 28.08 -3.15
C GLN A 165 13.77 28.71 -4.30
N VAL A 166 13.10 28.86 -5.45
CA VAL A 166 13.67 29.53 -6.64
C VAL A 166 13.33 31.03 -6.62
N SER A 167 12.21 31.38 -6.02
CA SER A 167 11.76 32.76 -5.77
C SER A 167 10.93 32.77 -4.49
N PRO A 168 10.71 33.94 -3.85
CA PRO A 168 9.92 34.02 -2.62
C PRO A 168 8.54 33.37 -2.81
N GLY A 169 8.27 32.31 -2.03
CA GLY A 169 7.00 31.57 -2.10
C GLY A 169 6.90 30.53 -3.23
N THR A 170 7.89 30.40 -4.11
CA THR A 170 7.89 29.42 -5.21
C THR A 170 8.96 28.35 -4.97
N SER A 171 8.50 27.15 -4.64
CA SER A 171 9.37 25.98 -4.53
C SER A 171 9.92 25.55 -5.89
N LEU A 172 11.06 24.86 -5.89
CA LEU A 172 11.62 24.25 -7.10
C LEU A 172 10.62 23.30 -7.78
N HIS A 173 9.87 22.53 -6.98
CA HIS A 173 8.77 21.70 -7.47
C HIS A 173 7.79 22.50 -8.32
N GLN A 174 7.27 23.59 -7.76
CA GLN A 174 6.29 24.43 -8.41
C GLN A 174 6.87 25.12 -9.64
N TRP A 175 8.11 25.62 -9.55
CA TRP A 175 8.78 26.27 -10.67
C TRP A 175 8.95 25.31 -11.86
N VAL A 176 9.41 24.07 -11.62
CA VAL A 176 9.55 23.05 -12.67
C VAL A 176 8.19 22.72 -13.30
N PHE A 177 7.15 22.52 -12.49
CA PHE A 177 5.82 22.22 -12.99
C PHE A 177 5.26 23.35 -13.86
N GLN A 178 5.31 24.59 -13.35
CA GLN A 178 4.76 25.75 -14.04
C GLN A 178 5.54 26.08 -15.33
N ASN A 179 6.86 26.03 -15.33
CA ASN A 179 7.64 26.46 -16.50
C ASN A 179 7.76 25.38 -17.58
N LEU A 180 7.81 24.09 -17.21
CA LEU A 180 8.02 23.02 -18.18
C LEU A 180 6.73 22.33 -18.64
N TYR A 181 5.69 22.27 -17.79
CA TYR A 181 4.51 21.46 -18.06
C TYR A 181 3.22 22.28 -18.26
N VAL A 182 3.13 23.50 -17.72
CA VAL A 182 1.97 24.36 -17.91
C VAL A 182 2.16 25.20 -19.16
N HIS A 183 1.33 24.94 -20.18
CA HIS A 183 1.31 25.67 -21.43
C HIS A 183 -0.14 26.02 -21.78
N GLU A 184 -0.39 27.18 -22.38
CA GLU A 184 -1.75 27.68 -22.65
C GLU A 184 -2.61 26.74 -23.50
N PHE A 185 -1.99 25.95 -24.38
CA PHE A 185 -2.67 25.00 -25.25
C PHE A 185 -2.99 23.65 -24.58
N MET A 186 -2.51 23.40 -23.35
CA MET A 186 -2.72 22.13 -22.64
C MET A 186 -3.60 22.30 -21.41
N ALA A 187 -4.54 21.36 -21.24
CA ALA A 187 -5.34 21.28 -20.02
C ALA A 187 -4.47 20.93 -18.81
N MET A 188 -4.74 21.56 -17.65
CA MET A 188 -3.98 21.35 -16.41
C MET A 188 -3.91 19.88 -15.96
N LYS A 189 -4.97 19.09 -16.22
CA LYS A 189 -5.00 17.65 -15.93
C LYS A 189 -3.95 16.88 -16.73
N LEU A 190 -3.76 17.24 -18.01
CA LEU A 190 -2.75 16.62 -18.87
C LEU A 190 -1.34 17.02 -18.43
N SER A 191 -1.12 18.29 -18.10
CA SER A 191 0.16 18.76 -17.55
C SER A 191 0.55 18.00 -16.28
N SER A 192 -0.40 17.79 -15.36
CA SER A 192 -0.18 17.02 -14.14
C SER A 192 0.13 15.54 -14.42
N LEU A 193 -0.58 14.93 -15.38
CA LEU A 193 -0.31 13.56 -15.82
C LEU A 193 1.10 13.42 -16.40
N LEU A 194 1.49 14.31 -17.32
CA LEU A 194 2.81 14.29 -17.96
C LEU A 194 3.93 14.48 -16.93
N TYR A 195 3.75 15.41 -15.98
CA TYR A 195 4.69 15.58 -14.88
C TYR A 195 4.86 14.30 -14.05
N GLY A 196 3.74 13.66 -13.67
CA GLY A 196 3.75 12.39 -12.95
C GLY A 196 4.44 11.27 -13.73
N LEU A 197 4.19 11.17 -15.05
CA LEU A 197 4.84 10.20 -15.92
C LEU A 197 6.35 10.42 -16.01
N THR A 198 6.83 11.67 -16.09
CA THR A 198 8.27 11.96 -16.07
C THR A 198 8.90 11.54 -14.75
N VAL A 199 8.25 11.82 -13.62
CA VAL A 199 8.74 11.41 -12.30
C VAL A 199 8.82 9.88 -12.19
N ILE A 200 7.79 9.16 -12.64
CA ILE A 200 7.79 7.69 -12.68
C ILE A 200 8.91 7.18 -13.59
N ALA A 201 9.03 7.72 -14.81
CA ALA A 201 10.05 7.31 -15.77
C ALA A 201 11.46 7.52 -15.21
N PHE A 202 11.71 8.62 -14.50
CA PHE A 202 12.97 8.88 -13.81
C PHE A 202 13.29 7.78 -12.78
N TYR A 203 12.35 7.42 -11.91
CA TYR A 203 12.59 6.38 -10.90
C TYR A 203 12.71 4.98 -11.51
N LEU A 204 11.97 4.67 -12.58
CA LEU A 204 12.11 3.41 -13.30
C LEU A 204 13.47 3.31 -14.00
N LEU A 205 13.94 4.39 -14.61
CA LEU A 205 15.28 4.45 -15.20
C LEU A 205 16.36 4.28 -14.13
N LEU A 206 16.21 4.94 -12.99
CA LEU A 206 17.14 4.79 -11.86
C LEU A 206 17.18 3.34 -11.37
N ALA A 207 16.02 2.72 -11.14
CA ALA A 207 15.93 1.34 -10.72
C ALA A 207 16.53 0.38 -11.76
N TYR A 208 16.34 0.66 -13.05
CA TYR A 208 16.97 -0.08 -14.14
C TYR A 208 18.50 0.03 -14.10
N VAL A 209 19.05 1.23 -13.96
CA VAL A 209 20.51 1.44 -13.87
C VAL A 209 21.11 0.71 -12.67
N MET A 210 20.47 0.82 -11.50
CA MET A 210 20.88 0.10 -10.29
C MET A 210 20.87 -1.43 -10.51
N TYR A 211 19.79 -1.95 -11.09
CA TYR A 211 19.66 -3.38 -11.39
C TYR A 211 20.75 -3.86 -12.35
N ARG A 212 21.01 -3.12 -13.44
CA ARG A 212 22.06 -3.45 -14.42
C ARG A 212 23.46 -3.44 -13.81
N LYS A 213 23.70 -2.52 -12.86
CA LYS A 213 24.96 -2.43 -12.10
C LYS A 213 25.03 -3.38 -10.90
N LYS A 214 23.99 -4.20 -10.66
CA LYS A 214 23.87 -5.11 -9.50
C LYS A 214 24.01 -4.41 -8.14
N ILE A 215 23.58 -3.15 -8.06
CA ILE A 215 23.56 -2.38 -6.82
C ILE A 215 22.22 -2.67 -6.14
N PHE A 216 22.26 -3.33 -4.98
CA PHE A 216 21.07 -3.66 -4.18
C PHE A 216 21.30 -3.22 -2.74
N ILE A 217 20.62 -2.16 -2.32
CA ILE A 217 20.69 -1.66 -0.95
C ILE A 217 19.61 -2.37 -0.15
N LYS A 218 20.02 -3.08 0.90
CA LYS A 218 19.13 -3.78 1.84
C LYS A 218 19.22 -3.06 3.18
N VAL A 219 18.12 -3.08 3.92
CA VAL A 219 18.00 -2.60 5.31
C VAL A 219 17.80 -3.80 6.21
#